data_AF-A0A3N5KDI6-F1
#
_entry.id   AF-A0A3N5KDI6-F1
#
_cell.length_a   1.000
_cell.length_b   1.000
_cell.length_c   1.000
_cell.angle_alpha   90.00
_cell.angle_beta   90.00
_cell.angle_gamma   90.00
#
_symmetry.space_group_name_H-M   'P 1'
#
loop_
_entity.id
_entity.type
_entity.pdbx_description
1 polymer ?
#
loop_
_entity_poly.entity_id
_entity_poly.type
_entity_poly.pdbx_seq_one_letter_code
_entity_poly.pdbx_strand_id
1 'polypeptide(L)'
;MKRFLIFLIPVIIISGCNKKNVFTVHGTIKNKKQDYIYISRVNVNSPLLIDSSKVSRKGNFKFKVEATDPDFYQVGYSANDFIT
;
A
#
# COMPACT_ATOMS: atom_id res chain seq x y z
N MET A 1 10.85 38.14 -18.72
CA MET A 1 10.02 37.45 -17.70
C MET A 1 8.79 36.74 -18.27
N LYS A 2 8.04 37.32 -19.24
CA LYS A 2 6.84 36.68 -19.83
C LYS A 2 7.10 35.37 -20.61
N ARG A 3 8.28 35.19 -21.21
CA ARG A 3 8.67 33.94 -21.91
C ARG A 3 8.81 32.72 -20.98
N PHE A 4 9.12 32.92 -19.70
CA PHE A 4 9.22 31.82 -18.74
C PHE A 4 7.85 31.21 -18.42
N LEU A 5 6.78 32.02 -18.45
CA LEU A 5 5.40 31.54 -18.23
C LEU A 5 4.96 30.55 -19.33
N ILE A 6 5.45 30.73 -20.56
CA ILE A 6 5.13 29.85 -21.69
C ILE A 6 5.72 28.44 -21.50
N PHE A 7 6.91 28.34 -20.88
CA PHE A 7 7.53 27.05 -20.57
C PHE A 7 6.97 26.40 -19.29
N LEU A 8 6.34 27.16 -18.40
CA LEU A 8 5.79 26.64 -17.15
C LEU A 8 4.46 25.89 -17.34
N ILE A 9 3.64 26.32 -18.30
CA ILE A 9 2.32 25.72 -18.60
C ILE A 9 2.41 24.21 -18.95
N PRO A 10 3.28 23.75 -19.88
CA PRO A 10 3.35 22.32 -20.20
C PRO A 10 3.81 21.49 -19.00
N VAL A 11 4.70 22.01 -18.14
CA VAL A 11 5.20 21.31 -16.94
C VAL A 11 4.09 21.05 -15.91
N ILE A 12 3.12 21.97 -15.80
CA ILE A 12 1.98 21.83 -14.87
C ILE A 12 0.98 20.78 -15.36
N ILE A 13 0.85 20.58 -16.68
CA ILE A 13 -0.11 19.61 -17.24
C ILE A 13 0.35 18.16 -16.98
N ILE A 14 1.67 17.92 -16.98
CA ILE A 14 2.24 16.57 -16.79
C ILE A 14 2.22 16.11 -15.32
N SER A 15 2.14 17.02 -14.35
CA SER A 15 2.13 16.69 -12.92
C SER A 15 0.74 16.29 -12.37
N GLY A 16 -0.32 16.42 -13.18
CA GLY A 16 -1.70 16.16 -12.75
C GLY A 16 -2.08 14.68 -12.63
N CYS A 17 -1.37 13.76 -13.29
CA CYS A 17 -1.72 12.34 -13.28
C CYS A 17 -1.20 11.66 -12.00
N ASN A 18 -1.99 11.69 -10.94
CA ASN A 18 -1.71 11.00 -9.69
C ASN A 18 -2.65 9.79 -9.55
N LYS A 19 -2.10 8.63 -9.19
CA LYS A 19 -2.87 7.38 -9.01
C LYS A 19 -3.90 7.57 -7.88
N LYS A 20 -5.18 7.67 -8.23
CA LYS A 20 -6.29 7.93 -7.29
C LYS A 20 -6.71 6.70 -6.48
N ASN A 21 -6.45 5.51 -7.00
CA ASN A 21 -6.99 4.25 -6.51
C ASN A 21 -5.94 3.46 -5.71
N VAL A 22 -5.24 4.14 -4.80
CA VAL A 22 -4.15 3.53 -4.02
C VAL A 22 -4.30 3.89 -2.57
N PHE A 23 -4.33 2.90 -1.70
CA PHE A 23 -4.28 3.10 -0.25
C PHE A 23 -2.97 2.57 0.33
N THR A 24 -2.62 3.08 1.51
CA THR A 24 -1.42 2.70 2.24
C THR A 24 -1.81 2.17 3.61
N VAL A 25 -1.24 1.03 3.99
CA VAL A 25 -1.35 0.48 5.34
C VAL A 25 0.04 0.47 5.95
N HIS A 26 0.18 1.02 7.15
CA HIS A 26 1.43 1.00 7.90
C HIS A 26 1.18 0.60 9.34
N GLY A 27 2.14 -0.08 9.95
CA GLY A 27 2.03 -0.49 11.34
C GLY A 27 3.37 -0.90 11.91
N THR A 28 3.36 -1.18 13.21
CA THR A 28 4.53 -1.60 13.97
C THR A 28 4.19 -2.82 14.81
N ILE A 29 5.02 -3.86 14.75
CA ILE A 29 4.89 -5.08 15.53
C ILE A 29 5.97 -5.09 16.62
N LYS A 30 5.55 -5.18 17.88
CA LYS A 30 6.46 -5.11 19.04
C LYS A 30 7.40 -6.32 19.13
N ASN A 31 6.93 -7.50 18.76
CA ASN A 31 7.72 -8.74 18.80
C ASN A 31 7.95 -9.26 17.38
N LYS A 32 9.17 -9.07 16.87
CA LYS A 32 9.57 -9.54 15.54
C LYS A 32 9.69 -11.07 15.53
N LYS A 33 8.56 -11.76 15.41
CA LYS A 33 8.51 -13.22 15.23
C LYS A 33 8.62 -13.63 13.76
N GLN A 34 8.23 -12.76 12.85
CA GLN A 34 8.31 -13.00 11.41
C GLN A 34 9.07 -11.89 10.68
N ASP A 35 9.77 -12.28 9.62
CA ASP A 35 10.50 -11.37 8.75
C ASP A 35 9.61 -10.65 7.75
N TYR A 36 8.44 -11.22 7.45
CA TYR A 36 7.47 -10.68 6.51
C TYR A 36 6.09 -10.61 7.15
N ILE A 37 5.32 -9.62 6.72
CA ILE A 37 3.89 -9.48 7.00
C ILE A 37 3.19 -9.41 5.66
N TYR A 38 1.98 -9.92 5.62
CA TYR A 38 1.20 -10.09 4.41
C TYR A 38 -0.09 -9.29 4.50
N ILE A 39 -0.56 -8.81 3.36
CA ILE A 39 -1.90 -8.23 3.23
C ILE A 39 -2.68 -9.07 2.22
N SER A 40 -3.88 -9.48 2.62
CA SER A 40 -4.79 -10.29 1.81
C SER A 40 -6.13 -9.59 1.68
N ARG A 41 -6.77 -9.71 0.51
CA ARG A 41 -8.16 -9.33 0.29
C ARG A 41 -9.06 -10.47 0.77
N VAL A 42 -10.11 -10.16 1.51
CA VAL A 42 -11.05 -11.15 2.03
C VAL A 42 -12.11 -11.41 0.96
N ASN A 43 -12.03 -12.54 0.26
CA ASN A 43 -13.12 -13.00 -0.61
C ASN A 43 -14.00 -14.02 0.12
N VAL A 44 -15.21 -14.24 -0.42
CA VAL A 44 -16.21 -15.19 0.12
C VAL A 44 -15.65 -16.60 0.29
N ASN A 45 -14.88 -17.09 -0.68
CA ASN A 45 -14.39 -18.47 -0.68
C ASN A 45 -13.06 -18.62 0.07
N SER A 46 -12.15 -17.66 -0.07
CA SER A 46 -10.81 -17.71 0.53
C SER A 46 -10.11 -16.35 0.45
N PRO A 47 -9.26 -15.99 1.43
CA PRO A 47 -8.41 -14.83 1.34
C PRO A 47 -7.47 -14.90 0.11
N LEU A 48 -7.41 -13.82 -0.65
CA LEU A 48 -6.49 -13.66 -1.78
C LEU A 48 -5.26 -12.86 -1.31
N LEU A 49 -4.08 -13.47 -1.37
CA LEU A 49 -2.84 -12.80 -1.04
C LEU A 49 -2.56 -11.67 -2.04
N ILE A 50 -2.38 -10.44 -1.54
CA ILE A 50 -2.15 -9.26 -2.38
C ILE A 50 -0.68 -8.88 -2.41
N ASP A 51 -0.03 -8.78 -1.25
CA ASP A 51 1.36 -8.35 -1.15
C ASP A 51 2.02 -8.83 0.16
N SER A 52 3.34 -8.70 0.24
CA SER A 52 4.16 -8.93 1.43
C SER A 52 5.10 -7.75 1.69
N SER A 53 5.31 -7.42 2.96
CA SER A 53 6.20 -6.36 3.40
C SER A 53 7.21 -6.91 4.38
N LYS A 54 8.50 -6.68 4.10
CA LYS A 54 9.57 -7.07 5.02
C LYS A 54 9.51 -6.19 6.27
N VAL A 55 9.49 -6.82 7.44
CA VAL A 55 9.49 -6.13 8.72
C VAL A 55 10.88 -5.56 8.99
N SER A 56 10.95 -4.25 9.18
CA SER A 56 12.19 -3.58 9.56
C SER A 56 12.71 -4.05 10.92
N ARG A 57 13.97 -3.75 11.25
CA ARG A 57 14.55 -4.05 12.58
C ARG A 57 13.77 -3.42 13.74
N LYS A 58 13.03 -2.33 13.48
CA LYS A 58 12.19 -1.64 14.47
C LYS A 58 10.75 -2.16 14.52
N GLY A 59 10.44 -3.23 13.79
CA GLY A 59 9.08 -3.81 13.75
C GLY A 59 8.12 -3.13 12.76
N ASN A 60 8.57 -2.12 12.01
CA ASN A 60 7.71 -1.39 11.07
C ASN A 60 7.51 -2.14 9.75
N PHE A 61 6.29 -2.08 9.22
CA PHE A 61 5.91 -2.56 7.88
C PHE A 61 5.04 -1.51 7.15
N LYS A 62 5.01 -1.61 5.81
CA LYS A 62 4.20 -0.74 4.96
C LYS A 62 3.75 -1.47 3.70
N PHE A 63 2.49 -1.30 3.35
CA PHE A 63 1.87 -1.74 2.11
C PHE A 63 1.38 -0.55 1.31
N LYS A 64 1.45 -0.65 -0.03
CA LYS A 64 0.84 0.28 -0.96
C LYS A 64 0.02 -0.54 -1.94
N VAL A 65 -1.30 -0.52 -1.78
CA VAL A 65 -2.21 -1.41 -2.50
C VAL A 65 -3.04 -0.59 -3.47
N GLU A 66 -3.09 -1.03 -4.72
CA GLU A 66 -4.01 -0.49 -5.71
C GLU A 66 -5.38 -1.18 -5.58
N ALA A 67 -6.45 -0.41 -5.45
CA ALA A 67 -7.80 -0.92 -5.28
C ALA A 67 -8.79 -0.06 -6.07
N THR A 68 -9.50 -0.70 -7.00
CA THR A 68 -10.49 -0.05 -7.87
C THR A 68 -11.77 0.30 -7.10
N ASP A 69 -12.15 -0.55 -6.14
CA ASP A 69 -13.38 -0.46 -5.36
C ASP A 69 -13.09 -0.67 -3.86
N PRO A 70 -13.96 -0.16 -2.95
CA PRO A 70 -13.89 -0.48 -1.53
C PRO A 70 -14.04 -1.99 -1.29
N ASP A 71 -13.16 -2.55 -0.47
CA ASP A 71 -13.10 -3.99 -0.21
C ASP A 71 -12.55 -4.28 1.20
N PHE A 72 -12.65 -5.53 1.63
CA PHE A 72 -12.15 -5.99 2.91
C PHE A 72 -10.73 -6.53 2.78
N TYR A 73 -9.84 -6.05 3.65
CA TYR A 73 -8.44 -6.45 3.69
C TYR A 73 -8.04 -6.89 5.10
N GLN A 74 -7.14 -7.85 5.17
CA GLN A 74 -6.62 -8.42 6.39
C GLN A 74 -5.09 -8.41 6.37
N VAL A 75 -4.49 -7.98 7.47
CA VAL A 75 -3.05 -8.04 7.68
C VAL A 75 -2.73 -9.27 8.52
N GLY A 76 -1.75 -10.06 8.08
CA GLY A 76 -1.47 -11.35 8.68
C GLY A 76 -0.03 -11.81 8.53
N TYR A 77 0.28 -12.89 9.24
CA TYR A 77 1.51 -13.68 9.12
C TYR A 77 1.46 -14.63 7.92
N SER A 78 0.27 -14.90 7.39
CA SER A 78 0.03 -15.53 6.09
C SER A 78 -1.36 -15.16 5.58
N ALA A 79 -1.80 -15.72 4.45
CA ALA A 79 -3.17 -15.54 3.96
C ALA A 79 -4.22 -16.12 4.94
N ASN A 80 -3.86 -17.13 5.74
CA ASN A 80 -4.77 -17.85 6.63
C ASN A 80 -4.45 -17.63 8.13
N ASP A 81 -3.46 -16.80 8.46
CA ASP A 81 -3.03 -16.52 9.84
C ASP A 81 -2.94 -15.00 10.02
N PHE A 82 -3.85 -14.44 10.82
CA PHE A 82 -4.05 -12.99 10.94
C PHE A 82 -3.73 -12.44 12.31
N ILE A 83 -3.41 -11.15 12.33
CA ILE A 83 -3.05 -10.44 13.56
C ILE A 83 -4.35 -10.01 14.26
N THR A 84 -4.51 -10.38 15.53
CA THR A 84 -5.60 -9.96 16.44
C THR A 84 -5.08 -9.03 17.54
#